data_AF-A0A3S1QRD0-F1
#
_entry.id   AF-A0A3S1QRD0-F1
#
_cell.length_a   1.000
_cell.length_b   1.000
_cell.length_c   1.000
_cell.angle_alpha   90.00
_cell.angle_beta   90.00
_cell.angle_gamma   90.00
#
_symmetry.space_group_name_H-M   'P 1'
#
loop_
_entity.id
_entity.type
_entity.pdbx_description
1 polymer ?
#
loop_
_entity_poly.entity_id
_entity_poly.type
_entity_poly.pdbx_seq_one_letter_code
_entity_poly.pdbx_strand_id
1 'polypeptide(L)'
;MVHPTVTSEAERLRQRRFIGVMLAAPFLAAGAAVTLVTSSLGAAVTMAAIFAAFGLCWFAALLVAATGHMALAGRMAVALGGLALAGAIAAAGGLASPVALLGLALPVETWWVSGSRRAALSSVMAAVAAIVLQPFAGQLLPPGEIAAWHWLLPLAWA
;
A
#
# COMPACT_ATOMS: atom_id res chain seq x y z
N MET A 1 7.27 -18.49 -7.50
CA MET A 1 6.72 -18.73 -8.86
C MET A 1 7.19 -17.59 -9.76
N VAL A 2 7.81 -17.89 -10.89
CA VAL A 2 8.35 -16.90 -11.85
C VAL A 2 7.98 -17.39 -13.24
N HIS A 3 7.52 -16.50 -14.11
CA HIS A 3 7.05 -16.90 -15.43
C HIS A 3 8.22 -17.48 -16.25
N PRO A 4 8.05 -18.63 -16.94
CA PRO A 4 9.15 -19.33 -17.59
C PRO A 4 9.83 -18.52 -18.71
N THR A 5 9.11 -17.59 -19.35
CA THR A 5 9.65 -16.75 -20.44
C THR A 5 10.55 -15.60 -19.97
N VAL A 6 10.60 -15.32 -18.66
CA VAL A 6 11.55 -14.33 -18.14
C VAL A 6 12.92 -14.97 -18.10
N THR A 7 13.79 -14.61 -19.04
CA THR A 7 15.14 -15.19 -19.19
C THR A 7 16.20 -14.46 -18.38
N SER A 8 16.01 -13.16 -18.12
CA SER A 8 16.98 -12.39 -17.34
C SER A 8 16.81 -12.62 -15.84
N GLU A 9 17.91 -12.92 -15.15
CA GLU A 9 17.92 -13.18 -13.71
C GLU A 9 17.49 -11.96 -12.90
N ALA A 10 17.87 -10.76 -13.34
CA ALA A 10 17.46 -9.50 -12.72
C ALA A 10 15.94 -9.29 -12.76
N GLU A 11 15.27 -9.60 -13.88
CA GLU A 11 13.82 -9.47 -13.97
C GLU A 11 13.10 -10.55 -13.18
N ARG A 12 13.66 -11.78 -13.13
CA ARG A 12 13.16 -12.84 -12.24
C ARG A 12 13.19 -12.42 -10.76
N LEU A 13 14.27 -11.77 -10.33
CA LEU A 13 14.42 -11.27 -8.97
C LEU A 13 13.39 -10.17 -8.67
N ARG A 14 13.20 -9.22 -9.57
CA ARG A 14 12.17 -8.17 -9.43
C ARG A 14 10.77 -8.76 -9.34
N GLN A 15 10.46 -9.76 -10.16
CA GLN A 15 9.16 -10.44 -10.15
C GLN A 15 8.91 -11.17 -8.83
N ARG A 16 9.92 -11.87 -8.29
CA ARG A 16 9.82 -12.54 -6.99
C ARG A 16 9.58 -11.53 -5.86
N ARG A 17 10.31 -10.41 -5.85
CA ARG A 17 10.14 -9.36 -4.84
C ARG A 17 8.74 -8.75 -4.92
N PHE A 18 8.28 -8.41 -6.13
CA PHE A 18 6.93 -7.86 -6.32
C PHE A 18 5.85 -8.83 -5.83
N ILE A 19 5.91 -10.09 -6.24
CA ILE A 19 4.96 -11.13 -5.80
C ILE A 19 5.02 -11.28 -4.28
N GLY A 20 6.22 -11.31 -3.68
CA GLY A 20 6.39 -11.37 -2.23
C GLY A 20 5.73 -10.21 -1.50
N VAL A 21 5.94 -8.98 -1.96
CA VAL A 21 5.30 -7.77 -1.39
C VAL A 21 3.78 -7.85 -1.54
N MET A 22 3.26 -8.22 -2.72
CA MET A 22 1.83 -8.35 -2.94
C MET A 22 1.18 -9.49 -2.13
N LEU A 23 1.94 -10.50 -1.72
CA LEU A 23 1.42 -11.52 -0.81
C LEU A 23 1.42 -11.05 0.65
N ALA A 24 2.38 -10.21 1.06
CA ALA A 24 2.53 -9.74 2.44
C ALA A 24 1.73 -8.46 2.76
N ALA A 25 1.66 -7.51 1.83
CA ALA A 25 0.98 -6.23 1.97
C ALA A 25 -0.46 -6.31 2.51
N PRO A 26 -1.34 -7.23 2.07
CA PRO A 26 -2.71 -7.25 2.56
C PRO A 26 -2.83 -7.56 4.06
N PHE A 27 -1.84 -8.21 4.69
CA PHE A 27 -1.84 -8.44 6.13
C PHE A 27 -1.62 -7.16 6.92
N LEU A 28 -0.68 -6.32 6.47
CA LEU A 28 -0.42 -5.01 7.07
C LEU A 28 -1.61 -4.07 6.82
N ALA A 29 -2.16 -4.10 5.60
CA ALA A 29 -3.37 -3.34 5.26
C ALA A 29 -4.58 -3.77 6.10
N ALA A 30 -4.74 -5.07 6.38
CA ALA A 30 -5.81 -5.57 7.24
C ALA A 30 -5.64 -5.10 8.69
N GLY A 31 -4.42 -5.13 9.23
CA GLY A 31 -4.13 -4.55 10.55
C GLY A 31 -4.46 -3.05 10.61
N ALA A 32 -4.07 -2.29 9.58
CA ALA A 32 -4.44 -0.88 9.44
C ALA A 32 -5.96 -0.68 9.37
N ALA A 33 -6.68 -1.51 8.61
CA ALA A 33 -8.13 -1.45 8.51
C ALA A 33 -8.80 -1.73 9.86
N VAL A 34 -8.39 -2.79 10.57
CA VAL A 34 -8.98 -3.11 11.88
C VAL A 34 -8.80 -1.98 12.87
N THR A 35 -7.61 -1.38 12.87
CA THR A 35 -7.23 -0.36 13.84
C THR A 35 -7.88 0.99 13.52
N LEU A 36 -7.87 1.43 12.26
CA LEU A 36 -8.33 2.76 11.84
C LEU A 36 -9.80 2.81 11.38
N VAL A 37 -10.30 1.73 10.76
CA VAL A 37 -11.60 1.73 10.07
C VAL A 37 -12.70 1.16 10.97
N THR A 38 -12.41 0.17 11.82
CA THR A 38 -13.45 -0.46 12.66
C THR A 38 -14.07 0.54 13.64
N SER A 39 -13.24 1.36 14.27
CA SER A 39 -13.65 2.35 15.26
C SER A 39 -14.46 3.51 14.66
N SER A 40 -14.21 3.84 13.38
CA SER A 40 -14.81 5.00 12.70
C SER A 40 -16.02 4.63 11.83
N LEU A 41 -15.92 3.54 11.06
CA LEU A 41 -16.86 3.15 10.01
C LEU A 41 -17.56 1.80 10.27
N GLY A 42 -17.17 1.10 11.34
CA GLY A 42 -17.77 -0.17 11.74
C GLY A 42 -17.22 -1.41 11.02
N ALA A 43 -17.68 -2.57 11.46
CA ALA A 43 -17.15 -3.86 11.04
C ALA A 43 -17.38 -4.18 9.56
N ALA A 44 -18.54 -3.80 9.00
CA ALA A 44 -18.87 -4.09 7.60
C ALA A 44 -17.89 -3.44 6.62
N VAL A 45 -17.60 -2.14 6.81
CA VAL A 45 -16.66 -1.39 5.97
C VAL A 45 -15.23 -1.90 6.15
N THR A 46 -14.86 -2.26 7.39
CA THR A 46 -13.56 -2.88 7.69
C THR A 46 -13.37 -4.19 6.93
N MET A 47 -14.37 -5.08 6.96
CA MET A 47 -14.32 -6.34 6.22
C MET A 47 -14.23 -6.12 4.71
N ALA A 48 -14.99 -5.16 4.18
CA ALA A 48 -14.90 -4.79 2.76
C ALA A 48 -13.49 -4.29 2.39
N ALA A 49 -12.87 -3.45 3.22
CA ALA A 49 -11.51 -2.97 3.02
C ALA A 49 -10.47 -4.10 3.06
N ILE A 50 -10.60 -5.04 4.01
CA ILE A 50 -9.74 -6.23 4.10
C ILE A 50 -9.86 -7.07 2.82
N PHE A 51 -11.08 -7.42 2.41
CA PHE A 51 -11.29 -8.22 1.19
C PHE A 51 -10.80 -7.51 -0.06
N ALA A 52 -10.99 -6.19 -0.18
CA ALA A 52 -10.46 -5.40 -1.28
C ALA A 52 -8.92 -5.42 -1.30
N ALA A 53 -8.26 -5.26 -0.14
CA ALA A 53 -6.81 -5.31 -0.05
C ALA A 53 -6.26 -6.69 -0.46
N PHE A 54 -6.81 -7.77 0.11
CA PHE A 54 -6.44 -9.14 -0.24
C PHE A 54 -6.69 -9.43 -1.72
N GLY A 55 -7.88 -9.11 -2.23
CA GLY A 55 -8.26 -9.34 -3.62
C GLY A 55 -7.36 -8.61 -4.60
N LEU A 56 -7.14 -7.31 -4.41
CA LEU A 56 -6.30 -6.50 -5.31
C LEU A 56 -4.83 -6.96 -5.29
N CYS A 57 -4.28 -7.21 -4.10
CA CYS A 57 -2.87 -7.59 -3.96
C CYS A 57 -2.60 -8.97 -4.54
N TRP A 58 -3.41 -9.98 -4.18
CA TRP A 58 -3.24 -11.33 -4.71
C TRP A 58 -3.57 -11.42 -6.20
N PHE A 59 -4.58 -10.69 -6.68
CA PHE A 59 -4.86 -10.60 -8.11
C PHE A 59 -3.67 -10.00 -8.88
N ALA A 60 -3.05 -8.93 -8.36
CA ALA A 60 -1.85 -8.35 -8.97
C ALA A 60 -0.67 -9.35 -8.99
N ALA A 61 -0.47 -10.09 -7.89
CA ALA A 61 0.54 -11.15 -7.81
C ALA A 61 0.30 -12.25 -8.87
N LEU A 62 -0.94 -12.71 -9.00
CA LEU A 62 -1.34 -13.73 -9.98
C LEU A 62 -1.22 -13.22 -11.41
N LEU A 63 -1.65 -11.99 -11.69
CA LEU A 63 -1.53 -11.38 -13.01
C LEU A 63 -0.07 -11.28 -13.43
N VAL A 64 0.82 -10.85 -12.53
CA VAL A 64 2.25 -10.79 -12.82
C VAL A 64 2.85 -12.19 -12.95
N ALA A 65 2.47 -13.15 -12.11
CA ALA A 65 2.93 -14.53 -12.21
C ALA A 65 2.51 -15.19 -13.55
N ALA A 66 1.30 -14.88 -14.03
CA ALA A 66 0.75 -15.43 -15.27
C ALA A 66 1.23 -14.72 -16.54
N THR A 67 1.40 -13.40 -16.51
CA THR A 67 1.75 -12.61 -17.71
C THR A 67 3.24 -12.29 -17.84
N GLY A 68 3.99 -12.32 -16.73
CA GLY A 68 5.37 -11.84 -16.67
C GLY A 68 5.52 -10.31 -16.81
N HIS A 69 4.42 -9.56 -16.99
CA HIS A 69 4.48 -8.12 -17.26
C HIS A 69 4.28 -7.30 -15.98
N MET A 70 5.38 -6.84 -15.39
CA MET A 70 5.35 -6.07 -14.14
C MET A 70 4.97 -4.60 -14.29
N ALA A 71 5.14 -4.00 -15.47
CA ALA A 71 5.05 -2.54 -15.62
C ALA A 71 3.67 -1.97 -15.27
N LEU A 72 2.59 -2.60 -15.76
CA LEU A 72 1.22 -2.15 -15.50
C LEU A 72 0.81 -2.44 -14.05
N ALA A 73 1.06 -3.66 -13.58
CA ALA A 73 0.74 -4.07 -12.21
C ALA A 73 1.47 -3.22 -11.16
N GLY A 74 2.74 -2.88 -11.40
CA GLY A 74 3.51 -1.98 -10.54
C GLY A 74 2.92 -0.57 -10.48
N ARG A 75 2.51 0.00 -11.62
CA ARG A 75 1.87 1.33 -11.65
C ARG A 75 0.55 1.33 -10.88
N MET A 76 -0.28 0.31 -11.08
CA MET A 76 -1.53 0.15 -10.34
C MET A 76 -1.29 -0.02 -8.84
N ALA A 77 -0.31 -0.83 -8.44
CA ALA A 77 0.02 -1.03 -7.03
C ALA A 77 0.44 0.27 -6.35
N VAL A 78 1.24 1.11 -7.01
CA VAL A 78 1.63 2.42 -6.47
C VAL A 78 0.44 3.36 -6.36
N ALA A 79 -0.43 3.42 -7.38
CA ALA A 79 -1.60 4.28 -7.36
C ALA A 79 -2.60 3.86 -6.26
N LEU A 80 -2.92 2.57 -6.17
CA LEU A 80 -3.82 2.03 -5.16
C LEU A 80 -3.22 2.15 -3.75
N GLY A 81 -1.92 1.90 -3.60
CA GLY A 81 -1.21 2.11 -2.34
C GLY A 81 -1.26 3.57 -1.90
N GLY A 82 -1.08 4.53 -2.82
CA GLY A 82 -1.20 5.95 -2.53
C GLY A 82 -2.61 6.35 -2.08
N LEU A 83 -3.64 5.81 -2.73
CA LEU A 83 -5.04 6.03 -2.31
C LEU A 83 -5.32 5.43 -0.92
N ALA A 84 -4.84 4.22 -0.67
CA ALA A 84 -4.97 3.58 0.65
C ALA A 84 -4.24 4.38 1.73
N LEU A 85 -3.05 4.91 1.43
CA LEU A 85 -2.29 5.78 2.32
C LEU A 85 -3.04 7.08 2.63
N ALA A 86 -3.65 7.73 1.63
CA ALA A 86 -4.44 8.94 1.83
C ALA A 86 -5.61 8.71 2.79
N GLY A 87 -6.34 7.60 2.59
CA GLY A 87 -7.42 7.18 3.47
C GLY A 87 -6.95 6.85 4.89
N ALA A 88 -5.82 6.15 5.02
CA ALA A 88 -5.24 5.81 6.33
C ALA A 88 -4.80 7.05 7.11
N ILE A 89 -4.13 8.01 6.46
CA ILE A 89 -3.74 9.27 7.11
C ILE A 89 -4.99 10.07 7.53
N ALA A 90 -6.02 10.14 6.67
CA ALA A 90 -7.27 10.83 7.00
C ALA A 90 -7.97 10.18 8.22
N ALA A 91 -8.11 8.85 8.21
CA ALA A 91 -8.74 8.10 9.29
C ALA A 91 -7.96 8.16 10.61
N ALA A 92 -6.65 8.41 10.57
CA ALA A 92 -5.80 8.47 11.74
C ALA A 92 -5.70 9.87 12.39
N GLY A 93 -6.46 10.86 11.90
CA GLY A 93 -6.44 12.24 12.39
C GLY A 93 -5.48 13.17 11.64
N GLY A 94 -5.00 12.77 10.45
CA GLY A 94 -4.19 13.58 9.57
C GLY A 94 -2.68 13.48 9.78
N LEU A 95 -1.93 14.46 9.26
CA LEU A 95 -0.45 14.46 9.26
C LEU A 95 0.20 14.52 10.64
N ALA A 96 -0.54 14.92 11.67
CA ALA A 96 -0.06 14.88 13.05
C ALA A 96 0.04 13.44 13.60
N SER A 97 -0.58 12.47 12.90
CA SER A 97 -0.58 11.06 13.29
C SER A 97 0.72 10.35 12.87
N PRO A 98 1.23 9.39 13.67
CA PRO A 98 2.37 8.54 13.28
C PRO A 98 2.17 7.79 11.96
N VAL A 99 0.92 7.58 11.55
CA VAL A 99 0.55 6.93 10.28
C VAL A 99 1.12 7.66 9.06
N ALA A 100 1.38 8.97 9.16
CA ALA A 100 2.02 9.73 8.07
C ALA A 100 3.42 9.18 7.69
N LEU A 101 4.10 8.50 8.62
CA LEU A 101 5.39 7.85 8.35
C LEU A 101 5.29 6.71 7.33
N LEU A 102 4.11 6.10 7.15
CA LEU A 102 3.88 5.12 6.07
C LEU A 102 4.08 5.73 4.67
N GLY A 103 4.08 7.06 4.54
CA GLY A 103 4.48 7.75 3.32
C GLY A 103 5.91 7.44 2.87
N LEU A 104 6.78 6.98 3.78
CA LEU A 104 8.12 6.51 3.46
C LEU A 104 8.16 5.04 3.02
N ALA A 105 7.20 4.22 3.43
CA ALA A 105 7.15 2.80 3.09
C ALA A 105 6.97 2.58 1.59
N LEU A 106 6.07 3.33 0.94
CA LEU A 106 5.80 3.24 -0.51
C LEU A 106 7.05 3.48 -1.37
N PRO A 107 7.82 4.58 -1.17
CA PRO A 107 9.11 4.79 -1.82
C PRO A 107 10.14 3.68 -1.57
N VAL A 108 10.25 3.20 -0.33
CA VAL A 108 11.22 2.17 0.04
C VAL A 108 10.88 0.83 -0.62
N GLU A 109 9.62 0.40 -0.56
CA GLU A 109 9.15 -0.84 -1.17
C GLU A 109 9.32 -0.82 -2.69
N THR A 110 8.94 0.28 -3.33
CA THR A 110 9.09 0.41 -4.79
C THR A 110 10.53 0.44 -5.23
N TRP A 111 11.43 1.07 -4.46
CA TRP A 111 12.86 1.01 -4.72
C TRP A 111 13.42 -0.40 -4.52
N TRP A 112 13.03 -1.08 -3.44
CA TRP A 112 13.49 -2.45 -3.15
C TRP A 112 13.03 -3.47 -4.20
N VAL A 113 11.78 -3.36 -4.66
CA VAL A 113 11.20 -4.24 -5.68
C VAL A 113 11.78 -3.94 -7.07
N SER A 114 11.85 -2.68 -7.47
CA SER A 114 12.23 -2.31 -8.84
C SER A 114 13.72 -2.02 -9.01
N GLY A 115 14.49 -1.75 -7.96
CA GLY A 115 15.87 -1.27 -8.05
C GLY A 115 16.04 0.04 -8.85
N SER A 116 14.97 0.78 -9.14
CA SER A 116 14.98 1.94 -10.03
C SER A 116 14.69 3.23 -9.28
N ARG A 117 15.58 4.22 -9.43
CA ARG A 117 15.37 5.56 -8.86
C ARG A 117 14.14 6.27 -9.44
N ARG A 118 13.84 6.06 -10.73
CA ARG A 118 12.66 6.67 -11.38
C ARG A 118 11.35 6.10 -10.82
N ALA A 119 11.32 4.80 -10.53
CA ALA A 119 10.16 4.17 -9.92
C ALA A 119 9.96 4.65 -8.47
N ALA A 120 11.06 4.77 -7.71
CA ALA A 120 11.02 5.36 -6.36
C ALA A 120 10.54 6.83 -6.38
N LEU A 121 10.95 7.63 -7.37
CA LEU A 121 10.44 9.00 -7.51
C LEU A 121 8.93 9.02 -7.81
N SER A 122 8.44 8.09 -8.63
CA SER A 122 7.00 8.02 -8.93
C SER A 122 6.15 7.67 -7.69
N SER A 123 6.68 6.86 -6.77
CA SER A 123 5.99 6.55 -5.50
C SER A 123 6.15 7.65 -4.46
N VAL A 124 7.25 8.42 -4.47
CA VAL A 124 7.33 9.69 -3.73
C VAL A 124 6.23 10.64 -4.20
N MET A 125 6.04 10.79 -5.51
CA MET A 125 4.94 11.60 -6.04
C MET A 125 3.58 11.06 -5.61
N ALA A 126 3.39 9.74 -5.57
CA ALA A 126 2.16 9.13 -5.06
C ALA A 126 1.94 9.40 -3.56
N ALA A 127 3.00 9.37 -2.74
CA ALA A 127 2.93 9.69 -1.31
C ALA A 127 2.59 11.18 -1.09
N VAL A 128 3.21 12.08 -1.87
CA VAL A 128 2.87 13.52 -1.85
C VAL A 128 1.43 13.74 -2.29
N ALA A 129 0.99 13.08 -3.36
CA ALA A 129 -0.39 13.13 -3.81
C ALA A 129 -1.35 12.62 -2.73
N ALA A 130 -0.99 11.57 -1.99
CA ALA A 130 -1.78 11.05 -0.88
C ALA A 130 -1.94 12.08 0.25
N ILE A 131 -0.86 12.79 0.59
CA ILE A 131 -0.88 13.88 1.57
C ILE A 131 -1.80 15.02 1.12
N VAL A 132 -1.71 15.42 -0.16
CA VAL A 132 -2.54 16.49 -0.73
C VAL A 132 -4.02 16.06 -0.84
N LEU A 133 -4.29 14.78 -1.08
CA LEU A 133 -5.65 14.23 -1.21
C LEU A 133 -6.30 13.92 0.14
N GLN A 134 -5.52 13.77 1.21
CA GLN A 134 -6.00 13.46 2.56
C GLN A 134 -7.16 14.37 3.04
N PRO A 135 -7.16 15.71 2.82
CA PRO A 135 -8.26 16.56 3.26
C PRO A 135 -9.59 16.22 2.57
N PHE A 136 -9.54 15.82 1.30
CA PHE A 136 -10.73 15.39 0.55
C PHE A 136 -11.24 14.04 1.04
N ALA A 137 -10.34 13.12 1.38
CA ALA A 137 -10.71 11.86 2.03
C ALA A 137 -11.38 12.12 3.39
N GLY A 138 -10.91 13.12 4.15
CA GLY A 138 -11.51 13.56 5.41
C GLY A 138 -12.91 14.18 5.29
N GLN A 139 -13.36 14.56 4.09
CA GLN A 139 -14.75 14.99 3.87
C GLN A 139 -15.71 13.80 3.74
N LEU A 140 -15.20 12.63 3.34
CA LEU A 140 -15.96 11.40 3.14
C LEU A 140 -15.93 10.50 4.38
N LEU A 141 -14.91 10.67 5.23
CA LEU A 141 -14.65 9.85 6.41
C LEU A 141 -15.00 10.63 7.68
N PRO A 142 -15.45 9.93 8.75
CA PRO A 142 -15.56 10.53 10.08
C PRO A 142 -14.21 11.12 10.53
N PRO A 143 -14.21 12.19 11.33
CA PRO A 143 -12.97 12.75 11.87
C PRO A 143 -12.24 11.69 12.69
N GLY A 144 -10.99 11.42 12.31
CA GLY A 144 -10.12 10.50 13.02
C GLY A 144 -9.52 11.13 14.28
N GLU A 145 -9.38 10.35 15.35
CA GLU A 145 -8.68 10.75 16.57
C GLU A 145 -7.27 10.16 16.61
N ILE A 146 -6.29 10.93 17.07
CA ILE A 146 -4.92 10.46 17.20
C ILE A 146 -4.82 9.56 18.43
N ALA A 147 -4.43 8.30 18.22
CA ALA A 147 -4.26 7.33 19.30
C ALA A 147 -2.81 6.81 19.39
N ALA A 148 -2.36 6.49 20.60
CA ALA A 148 -0.99 6.00 20.85
C ALA A 148 -0.67 4.70 20.09
N TRP A 149 -1.66 3.83 19.89
CA TRP A 149 -1.49 2.57 19.15
C TRP A 149 -1.27 2.76 17.63
N HIS A 150 -1.47 3.96 17.08
CA HIS A 150 -1.10 4.28 15.69
C HIS A 150 0.39 4.06 15.40
N TRP A 151 1.25 4.08 16.42
CA TRP A 151 2.68 3.77 16.28
C TRP A 151 2.97 2.34 15.84
N LEU A 152 2.05 1.39 16.08
CA LEU A 152 2.22 0.01 15.65
C LEU A 152 2.28 -0.13 14.13
N LEU A 153 1.66 0.80 13.40
CA LEU A 153 1.62 0.78 11.94
C LEU A 153 2.99 1.06 11.31
N PRO A 154 3.62 2.23 11.50
CA PRO A 154 4.95 2.47 10.93
C PRO A 154 6.03 1.54 11.51
N LEU A 155 5.88 1.07 12.76
CA LEU A 155 6.82 0.10 13.35
C LEU A 155 6.80 -1.26 12.65
N ALA A 156 5.71 -1.63 11.96
CA ALA A 156 5.69 -2.85 11.16
C ALA A 156 6.65 -2.78 9.94
N TRP A 157 7.17 -1.59 9.62
CA TRP A 157 8.13 -1.34 8.54
C TRP A 157 9.52 -0.88 9.04
N ALA A 158 9.76 -0.86 10.36
CA ALA A 158 11.05 -0.52 10.97
C ALA A 158 11.97 -1.74 11.11
#